data_AF-A0A662MCJ6-F1
#
_entry.id   AF-A0A662MCJ6-F1
#
_cell.length_a   1.000
_cell.length_b   1.000
_cell.length_c   1.000
_cell.angle_alpha   90.00
_cell.angle_beta   90.00
_cell.angle_gamma   90.00
#
_symmetry.space_group_name_H-M   'P 1'
#
loop_
_entity.id
_entity.type
_entity.pdbx_description
1 polymer ?
#
loop_
_entity_poly.entity_id
_entity_poly.type
_entity_poly.pdbx_seq_one_letter_code
_entity_poly.pdbx_strand_id
1 'polypeptide(L)'
;ESVHRLVAHAFVEGKRIPNFHVAHLDGNPANNFAENLKVCSAKENNSHKKLHGTSCEGERNYHAKLQEWQVEEVLFLASKSIPHGKIAALFDVSHKHISAIVTKRVWGHLSSRQDVPALVEALRAATCNLNEIACENPSEGMRNNPCCKAGLAIKEIEKALGLVNENRNL
;
A
#
# COMPACT_ATOMS: atom_id res chain seq x y z
N GLU A 1 23.08 -25.63 9.95
CA GLU A 1 23.31 -24.31 10.59
C GLU A 1 23.91 -23.36 9.54
N SER A 2 23.65 -22.05 9.58
CA SER A 2 24.18 -21.08 8.60
C SER A 2 25.60 -20.63 8.95
N VAL A 3 26.40 -20.21 7.95
CA VAL A 3 27.81 -19.79 8.14
C VAL A 3 27.93 -18.67 9.17
N HIS A 4 27.17 -17.58 9.03
CA HIS A 4 27.19 -16.47 10.01
C HIS A 4 26.84 -16.92 11.44
N ARG A 5 25.98 -17.93 11.61
CA ARG A 5 25.65 -18.44 12.96
C ARG A 5 26.81 -19.22 13.57
N LEU A 6 27.53 -19.99 12.76
CA LEU A 6 28.73 -20.70 13.21
C LEU A 6 29.84 -19.72 13.58
N VAL A 7 30.07 -18.69 12.76
CA VAL A 7 31.06 -17.64 13.04
C VAL A 7 30.69 -16.86 14.30
N ALA A 8 29.43 -16.43 14.44
CA ALA A 8 28.98 -15.72 15.65
C ALA A 8 29.12 -16.57 16.92
N HIS A 9 28.80 -17.87 16.83
CA HIS A 9 28.97 -18.79 17.94
C HIS A 9 30.43 -18.94 18.37
N ALA A 10 31.35 -19.04 17.42
CA ALA A 10 32.77 -19.27 17.68
C ALA A 10 33.52 -18.00 18.13
N PHE A 11 33.17 -16.83 17.58
CA PHE A 11 34.01 -15.62 17.68
C PHE A 11 33.34 -14.40 18.32
N VAL A 12 32.01 -14.40 18.53
CA VAL A 12 31.30 -13.24 19.09
C VAL A 12 30.89 -13.46 20.54
N GLU A 13 30.13 -14.52 20.85
CA GLU A 13 29.55 -14.69 22.20
C GLU A 13 30.05 -15.92 22.99
N GLY A 14 30.79 -16.83 22.36
CA GLY A 14 31.41 -17.98 23.03
C GLY A 14 30.46 -19.00 23.68
N LYS A 15 29.13 -18.82 23.59
CA LYS A 15 28.09 -19.77 24.05
C LYS A 15 26.93 -19.87 23.07
N ARG A 16 26.27 -21.02 23.07
CA ARG A 16 25.02 -21.26 22.32
C ARG A 16 23.90 -20.42 22.93
N ILE A 17 23.31 -19.58 22.12
CA ILE A 17 22.35 -18.57 22.54
C ILE A 17 20.95 -19.05 22.11
N PRO A 18 20.18 -19.71 22.98
CA PRO A 18 18.81 -20.08 22.64
C PRO A 18 17.99 -18.81 22.41
N ASN A 19 17.29 -18.75 21.28
CA ASN A 19 16.35 -17.68 20.90
C ASN A 19 16.95 -16.32 20.45
N PHE A 20 18.24 -16.25 20.14
CA PHE A 20 18.84 -15.03 19.58
C PHE A 20 19.05 -15.13 18.07
N HIS A 21 19.02 -13.98 17.41
CA HIS A 21 19.26 -13.80 15.99
C HIS A 21 20.68 -13.26 15.79
N VAL A 22 21.31 -13.62 14.68
CA VAL A 22 22.58 -13.04 14.25
C VAL A 22 22.27 -12.09 13.10
N ALA A 23 22.62 -10.82 13.26
CA ALA A 23 22.42 -9.77 12.27
C ALA A 23 23.77 -9.32 11.70
N HIS A 24 23.77 -8.99 10.42
CA HIS A 24 24.88 -8.33 9.72
C HIS A 24 24.76 -6.82 9.92
N LEU A 25 25.81 -6.18 10.43
CA LEU A 25 25.82 -4.73 10.73
C LEU A 25 25.76 -3.89 9.45
N ASP A 26 26.28 -4.41 8.34
CA ASP A 26 26.22 -3.79 7.01
C ASP A 26 24.99 -4.18 6.19
N GLY A 27 24.14 -5.09 6.70
CA GLY A 27 22.99 -5.63 5.98
C GLY A 27 23.32 -6.57 4.82
N ASN A 28 24.59 -6.93 4.62
CA ASN A 28 25.03 -7.82 3.53
C ASN A 28 25.21 -9.26 4.03
N PRO A 29 24.33 -10.21 3.63
CA PRO A 29 24.40 -11.60 4.11
C PRO A 29 25.66 -12.35 3.65
N ALA A 30 26.39 -11.84 2.65
CA ALA A 30 27.65 -12.43 2.18
C ALA A 30 28.85 -12.05 3.07
N ASN A 31 28.77 -10.94 3.82
CA ASN A 31 29.87 -10.47 4.66
C ASN A 31 29.84 -11.14 6.05
N ASN A 32 30.47 -12.30 6.16
CA ASN A 32 30.43 -13.14 7.36
C ASN A 32 31.58 -12.91 8.35
N PHE A 33 32.31 -11.78 8.29
CA PHE A 33 33.36 -11.48 9.27
C PHE A 33 32.77 -11.30 10.67
N ALA A 34 33.44 -11.85 11.71
CA ALA A 34 32.94 -11.79 13.08
C ALA A 34 32.67 -10.36 13.56
N GLU A 35 33.49 -9.39 13.12
CA GLU A 35 33.35 -7.96 13.40
C GLU A 35 32.08 -7.34 12.76
N ASN A 36 31.60 -7.92 11.65
CA ASN A 36 30.38 -7.50 10.98
C ASN A 36 29.11 -8.18 11.54
N LEU A 37 29.25 -9.11 12.48
CA LEU A 37 28.14 -9.88 13.04
C LEU A 37 27.81 -9.40 14.44
N LYS A 38 26.50 -9.23 14.71
CA LYS A 38 25.99 -8.91 16.04
C LYS A 38 24.90 -9.89 16.42
N VAL A 39 25.02 -10.44 17.62
CA VAL A 39 23.92 -11.14 18.27
C VAL A 39 22.91 -10.11 18.74
N CYS A 40 21.66 -10.33 18.39
CA CYS A 40 20.58 -9.44 18.76
C CYS A 40 19.28 -10.20 18.99
N SER A 41 18.36 -9.57 19.69
CA SER A 41 17.00 -10.06 19.83
C SER A 41 16.27 -10.01 18.48
N ALA A 42 15.19 -10.79 18.35
CA ALA A 42 14.33 -10.74 17.15
C ALA A 42 13.79 -9.31 16.88
N LYS A 43 13.53 -8.53 17.93
CA LYS A 43 13.06 -7.14 17.84
C LYS A 43 14.14 -6.23 17.23
N GLU A 44 15.37 -6.32 17.72
CA GLU A 44 16.51 -5.56 17.20
C GLU A 44 16.83 -5.94 15.76
N ASN A 45 16.86 -7.24 15.44
CA ASN A 45 17.07 -7.70 14.06
C ASN A 45 16.02 -7.15 13.09
N ASN A 46 14.74 -7.12 13.50
CA ASN A 46 13.69 -6.51 12.69
C ASN A 46 13.84 -4.99 12.56
N SER A 47 14.37 -4.32 13.58
CA SER A 47 14.71 -2.89 13.50
C SER A 47 15.83 -2.64 12.48
N HIS A 48 16.86 -3.48 12.46
CA HIS A 48 17.95 -3.39 11.49
C HIS A 48 17.43 -3.56 10.06
N LYS A 49 16.48 -4.47 9.83
CA LYS A 49 15.86 -4.62 8.49
C LYS A 49 15.23 -3.32 7.98
N LYS A 50 14.57 -2.56 8.86
CA LYS A 50 14.03 -1.24 8.49
C LYS A 50 15.15 -0.25 8.19
N LEU A 51 16.19 -0.20 9.03
CA LEU A 51 17.34 0.69 8.83
C LEU A 51 18.06 0.42 7.51
N HIS A 52 18.26 -0.85 7.15
CA HIS A 52 18.93 -1.26 5.93
C HIS A 52 18.00 -1.28 4.70
N GLY A 53 16.73 -0.90 4.83
CA GLY A 53 15.76 -0.94 3.74
C GLY A 53 15.53 -2.34 3.18
N THR A 54 15.67 -3.39 4.01
CA THR A 54 15.42 -4.79 3.62
C THR A 54 14.09 -5.32 4.19
N SER A 55 13.30 -4.47 4.85
CA SER A 55 11.93 -4.78 5.24
C SER A 55 11.06 -5.06 4.00
N CYS A 56 10.36 -6.18 4.01
CA CYS A 56 9.26 -6.44 3.08
C CYS A 56 8.00 -5.76 3.62
N GLU A 57 7.90 -4.45 3.42
CA GLU A 57 6.74 -3.65 3.78
C GLU A 57 6.12 -2.98 2.55
N GLY A 58 4.89 -2.52 2.71
CA GLY A 58 4.16 -1.88 1.62
C GLY A 58 4.05 -2.78 0.39
N GLU A 59 4.38 -2.25 -0.79
CA GLU A 59 4.28 -2.97 -2.07
C GLU A 59 5.31 -4.09 -2.23
N ARG A 60 6.41 -4.06 -1.45
CA ARG A 60 7.41 -5.13 -1.44
C ARG A 60 6.92 -6.39 -0.74
N ASN A 61 5.81 -6.31 -0.03
CA ASN A 61 5.14 -7.49 0.49
C ASN A 61 4.39 -8.18 -0.66
N TYR A 62 4.78 -9.42 -0.97
CA TYR A 62 4.16 -10.23 -2.03
C TYR A 62 2.66 -10.51 -1.81
N HIS A 63 2.16 -10.34 -0.58
CA HIS A 63 0.73 -10.43 -0.26
C HIS A 63 0.01 -9.06 -0.23
N ALA A 64 0.69 -7.96 -0.59
CA ALA A 64 0.06 -6.66 -0.67
C ALA A 64 -1.03 -6.65 -1.74
N LYS A 65 -2.24 -6.24 -1.35
CA LYS A 65 -3.39 -6.10 -2.26
C LYS A 65 -3.41 -4.76 -2.99
N LEU A 66 -2.64 -3.79 -2.49
CA LEU A 66 -2.60 -2.42 -2.97
C LEU A 66 -1.16 -2.02 -3.23
N GLN A 67 -0.97 -1.15 -4.22
CA GLN A 67 0.27 -0.44 -4.51
C GLN A 67 0.33 0.87 -3.74
N GLU A 68 1.53 1.47 -3.60
CA GLU A 68 1.72 2.71 -2.83
C GLU A 68 0.80 3.84 -3.30
N TRP A 69 0.71 4.07 -4.62
CA TRP A 69 -0.16 5.11 -5.21
C TRP A 69 -1.65 4.89 -4.89
N GLN A 70 -2.11 3.63 -4.80
CA GLN A 70 -3.49 3.32 -4.43
C GLN A 70 -3.77 3.68 -2.98
N VAL A 71 -2.78 3.48 -2.10
CA VAL A 71 -2.89 3.83 -0.69
C VAL A 71 -2.87 5.34 -0.49
N GLU A 72 -2.04 6.06 -1.24
CA GLU A 72 -2.06 7.53 -1.29
C GLU A 72 -3.45 8.07 -1.68
N GLU A 73 -4.06 7.48 -2.71
CA GLU A 73 -5.41 7.82 -3.17
C GLU A 73 -6.48 7.51 -2.11
N VAL A 74 -6.42 6.32 -1.47
CA VAL A 74 -7.31 5.96 -0.35
C VAL A 74 -7.25 6.99 0.77
N LEU A 75 -6.04 7.44 1.13
CA LEU A 75 -5.84 8.44 2.18
C LEU A 75 -6.40 9.80 1.77
N PHE A 76 -6.23 10.20 0.51
CA PHE A 76 -6.82 11.42 -0.02
C PHE A 76 -8.35 11.37 0.01
N LEU A 77 -8.97 10.30 -0.50
CA LEU A 77 -10.43 10.13 -0.50
C LEU A 77 -11.01 10.13 0.92
N ALA A 78 -10.33 9.47 1.87
CA ALA A 78 -10.71 9.51 3.28
C ALA A 78 -10.63 10.92 3.87
N SER A 79 -9.64 11.74 3.47
CA SER A 79 -9.52 13.14 3.91
C SER A 79 -10.67 14.04 3.40
N LYS A 80 -11.35 13.62 2.32
CA LYS A 80 -12.54 14.27 1.77
C LYS A 80 -13.84 13.77 2.39
N SER A 81 -13.77 13.06 3.51
CA SER A 81 -14.93 12.51 4.23
C SER A 81 -15.77 11.53 3.39
N ILE A 82 -15.18 10.90 2.38
CA ILE A 82 -15.85 9.84 1.62
C ILE A 82 -15.98 8.61 2.52
N PRO A 83 -17.18 7.98 2.63
CA PRO A 83 -17.37 6.81 3.46
C PRO A 83 -16.41 5.67 3.09
N HIS A 84 -15.75 5.07 4.09
CA HIS A 84 -14.79 3.98 3.89
C HIS A 84 -15.39 2.77 3.14
N GLY A 85 -16.70 2.54 3.23
CA GLY A 85 -17.39 1.49 2.49
C GLY A 85 -17.40 1.73 0.97
N LYS A 86 -17.53 2.98 0.54
CA LYS A 86 -17.42 3.35 -0.87
C LYS A 86 -15.99 3.16 -1.36
N ILE A 87 -15.01 3.68 -0.61
CA ILE A 87 -13.58 3.52 -0.93
C ILE A 87 -13.20 2.04 -1.01
N ALA A 88 -13.69 1.21 -0.09
CA ALA A 88 -13.47 -0.24 -0.11
C ALA A 88 -13.97 -0.89 -1.41
N ALA A 89 -15.15 -0.50 -1.90
CA ALA A 89 -15.69 -0.99 -3.16
C ALA A 89 -14.88 -0.52 -4.39
N LEU A 90 -14.31 0.69 -4.35
CA LEU A 90 -13.46 1.21 -5.43
C LEU A 90 -12.21 0.36 -5.66
N PHE A 91 -11.58 -0.08 -4.58
CA PHE A 91 -10.30 -0.78 -4.60
C PHE A 91 -10.43 -2.30 -4.41
N ASP A 92 -11.66 -2.83 -4.40
CA ASP A 92 -11.96 -4.25 -4.14
C ASP A 92 -11.27 -4.82 -2.88
N VAL A 93 -11.30 -4.03 -1.80
CA VAL A 93 -10.75 -4.41 -0.50
C VAL A 93 -11.83 -4.35 0.58
N SER A 94 -11.57 -4.98 1.72
CA SER A 94 -12.53 -4.90 2.83
C SER A 94 -12.54 -3.51 3.47
N HIS A 95 -13.69 -3.08 3.98
CA HIS A 95 -13.83 -1.87 4.80
C HIS A 95 -12.83 -1.83 5.97
N LYS A 96 -12.57 -2.99 6.60
CA LYS A 96 -11.58 -3.13 7.67
C LYS A 96 -10.16 -2.78 7.21
N HIS A 97 -9.82 -3.13 5.97
CA HIS A 97 -8.53 -2.81 5.36
C HIS A 97 -8.38 -1.31 5.14
N ILE A 98 -9.40 -0.64 4.58
CA ILE A 98 -9.43 0.82 4.44
C ILE A 98 -9.29 1.52 5.80
N SER A 99 -10.04 1.09 6.81
CA SER A 99 -9.91 1.64 8.17
C SER A 99 -8.50 1.44 8.73
N ALA A 100 -7.88 0.28 8.52
CA ALA A 100 -6.51 0.02 8.96
C ALA A 100 -5.48 0.95 8.28
N ILE A 101 -5.68 1.26 6.98
CA ILE A 101 -4.86 2.22 6.22
C ILE A 101 -5.01 3.63 6.79
N VAL A 102 -6.25 4.10 6.96
CA VAL A 102 -6.56 5.46 7.45
C VAL A 102 -6.03 5.67 8.87
N THR A 103 -6.16 4.65 9.73
CA THR A 103 -5.61 4.64 11.10
C THR A 103 -4.09 4.39 11.18
N LYS A 104 -3.40 4.28 10.03
CA LYS A 104 -1.94 4.03 9.94
C LYS A 104 -1.45 2.74 10.61
N ARG A 105 -2.34 1.79 10.90
CA ARG A 105 -1.97 0.45 11.41
C ARG A 105 -1.30 -0.40 10.34
N VAL A 106 -1.66 -0.17 9.08
CA VAL A 106 -0.97 -0.70 7.89
C VAL A 106 -0.57 0.50 7.02
N TRP A 107 0.50 0.35 6.23
CA TRP A 107 1.03 1.44 5.39
C TRP A 107 1.34 2.73 6.18
N GLY A 108 1.78 2.58 7.43
CA GLY A 108 2.06 3.71 8.32
C GLY A 108 3.21 4.62 7.85
N HIS A 109 4.06 4.14 6.94
CA HIS A 109 5.14 4.91 6.33
C HIS A 109 4.64 5.84 5.19
N LEU A 110 3.43 5.65 4.67
CA LEU A 110 2.86 6.51 3.64
C LEU A 110 2.04 7.66 4.23
N SER A 111 2.04 8.80 3.56
CA SER A 111 1.16 9.96 3.80
C SER A 111 0.18 10.13 2.64
N SER A 112 -0.89 10.91 2.83
CA SER A 112 -1.77 11.25 1.71
C SER A 112 -1.02 12.13 0.70
N ARG A 113 -1.02 11.77 -0.59
CA ARG A 113 -0.67 12.73 -1.64
C ARG A 113 -1.62 13.92 -1.63
N GLN A 114 -1.09 15.12 -1.77
CA GLN A 114 -1.88 16.35 -1.87
C GLN A 114 -2.13 16.77 -3.33
N ASP A 115 -1.41 16.17 -4.28
CA ASP A 115 -1.40 16.41 -5.74
C ASP A 115 -2.34 15.48 -6.54
N VAL A 116 -3.30 14.82 -5.87
CA VAL A 116 -4.35 14.01 -6.51
C VAL A 116 -5.14 14.71 -7.65
N PRO A 117 -5.28 16.05 -7.72
CA PRO A 117 -5.86 16.69 -8.90
C PRO A 117 -5.20 16.28 -10.23
N ALA A 118 -3.89 16.02 -10.26
CA ALA A 118 -3.19 15.63 -11.48
C ALA A 118 -3.53 14.19 -11.93
N LEU A 119 -3.75 13.28 -10.99
CA LEU A 119 -4.13 11.90 -11.30
C LEU A 119 -5.60 11.81 -11.73
N VAL A 120 -6.48 12.58 -11.10
CA VAL A 120 -7.89 12.71 -11.51
C VAL A 120 -7.99 13.37 -12.88
N GLU A 121 -7.19 14.41 -13.17
CA GLU A 121 -7.12 15.02 -14.50
C GLU A 121 -6.48 14.09 -15.54
N ALA A 122 -5.47 13.29 -15.18
CA ALA A 122 -4.90 12.27 -16.07
C ALA A 122 -5.89 11.12 -16.34
N LEU A 123 -6.65 10.68 -15.32
CA LEU A 123 -7.74 9.72 -15.50
C LEU A 123 -8.85 10.31 -16.37
N ARG A 124 -9.21 11.58 -16.17
CA ARG A 124 -10.16 12.33 -17.03
C ARG A 124 -9.68 12.43 -18.47
N ALA A 125 -8.40 12.73 -18.69
CA ALA A 125 -7.81 12.74 -20.03
C ALA A 125 -7.83 11.35 -20.68
N ALA A 126 -7.63 10.29 -19.89
CA ALA A 126 -7.70 8.90 -20.36
C ALA A 126 -9.15 8.43 -20.60
N THR A 127 -10.13 8.90 -19.83
CA THR A 127 -11.57 8.57 -19.98
C THR A 127 -12.30 9.47 -20.97
N CYS A 128 -11.78 10.64 -21.32
CA CYS A 128 -12.33 11.49 -22.38
C CYS A 128 -12.16 10.85 -23.78
N ASN A 129 -11.31 9.82 -23.90
CA ASN A 129 -11.22 8.97 -25.09
C ASN A 129 -12.19 7.75 -25.06
N LEU A 130 -13.13 7.71 -24.11
CA LEU A 130 -14.17 6.68 -23.99
C LEU A 130 -15.60 7.23 -24.19
N ASN A 131 -15.74 8.43 -24.77
CA ASN A 131 -17.04 8.99 -25.19
C ASN A 131 -17.78 8.13 -26.26
N GLU A 132 -17.24 6.98 -26.68
CA GLU A 132 -17.93 6.01 -27.53
C GLU A 132 -18.58 4.83 -26.80
N ILE A 133 -18.46 4.69 -25.47
CA ILE A 133 -19.18 3.62 -24.77
C ILE A 133 -20.34 4.21 -23.98
N ALA A 134 -21.34 4.65 -24.74
CA ALA A 134 -22.67 4.93 -24.24
C ALA A 134 -23.19 3.71 -23.46
N CYS A 135 -23.39 3.87 -22.16
CA CYS A 135 -24.29 3.02 -21.41
C CYS A 135 -25.18 3.93 -20.56
N GLU A 136 -25.95 4.78 -21.24
CA GLU A 136 -26.92 5.66 -20.61
C GLU A 136 -28.08 4.89 -19.97
N ASN A 137 -28.21 3.59 -20.21
CA ASN A 137 -29.11 2.69 -19.47
C ASN A 137 -28.58 1.24 -19.44
N PRO A 138 -27.81 0.83 -18.41
CA PRO A 138 -27.37 -0.55 -18.29
C PRO A 138 -28.53 -1.42 -17.82
N SER A 139 -28.87 -2.44 -18.62
CA SER A 139 -29.78 -3.51 -18.20
C SER A 139 -29.25 -4.19 -16.93
N GLU A 140 -30.17 -4.75 -16.15
CA GLU A 140 -29.97 -5.12 -14.74
C GLU A 140 -28.78 -6.06 -14.46
N GLY A 141 -28.35 -6.81 -15.49
CA GLY A 141 -27.20 -7.72 -15.47
C GLY A 141 -25.82 -7.09 -15.75
N MET A 142 -25.74 -5.85 -16.26
CA MET A 142 -24.45 -5.20 -16.60
C MET A 142 -23.81 -4.44 -15.43
N ARG A 143 -24.53 -4.26 -14.31
CA ARG A 143 -24.05 -3.56 -13.10
C ARG A 143 -22.86 -4.25 -12.41
N ASN A 144 -22.59 -5.52 -12.76
CA ASN A 144 -21.48 -6.29 -12.21
C ASN A 144 -20.18 -6.25 -13.04
N ASN A 145 -20.19 -5.62 -14.23
CA ASN A 145 -19.01 -5.47 -15.08
C ASN A 145 -18.00 -4.48 -14.43
N PRO A 146 -16.69 -4.82 -14.35
CA PRO A 146 -15.65 -3.95 -13.80
C PRO A 146 -15.66 -2.52 -14.37
N CYS A 147 -15.97 -2.37 -15.67
CA CYS A 147 -15.99 -1.09 -16.37
C CYS A 147 -17.19 -0.21 -15.95
N CYS A 148 -18.38 -0.80 -15.77
CA CYS A 148 -19.55 -0.07 -15.26
C CYS A 148 -19.38 0.33 -13.78
N LYS A 149 -18.73 -0.53 -12.97
CA LYS A 149 -18.42 -0.21 -11.57
C LYS A 149 -17.44 0.97 -11.47
N ALA A 150 -16.41 0.98 -12.31
CA ALA A 150 -15.45 2.08 -12.39
C ALA A 150 -16.11 3.39 -12.87
N GLY A 151 -17.00 3.35 -13.86
CA GLY A 151 -17.71 4.54 -14.34
C GLY A 151 -18.67 5.13 -13.29
N LEU A 152 -19.41 4.30 -12.56
CA LEU A 152 -20.30 4.74 -11.47
C LEU A 152 -19.50 5.31 -10.30
N ALA A 153 -18.41 4.65 -9.95
CA ALA A 153 -17.44 5.09 -8.94
C ALA A 153 -16.88 6.49 -9.23
N ILE A 154 -16.43 6.73 -10.47
CA ILE A 154 -15.90 8.02 -10.91
C ILE A 154 -16.97 9.11 -10.77
N LYS A 155 -18.18 8.87 -11.27
CA LYS A 155 -19.30 9.84 -11.14
C LYS A 155 -19.64 10.15 -9.69
N GLU A 156 -19.59 9.16 -8.79
CA GLU A 156 -19.82 9.38 -7.36
C GLU A 156 -18.70 10.19 -6.69
N ILE A 157 -17.44 9.96 -7.10
CA ILE A 157 -16.28 10.74 -6.62
C ILE A 157 -16.39 12.19 -7.11
N GLU A 158 -16.70 12.41 -8.39
CA GLU A 158 -16.88 13.75 -8.94
C GLU A 158 -18.03 14.51 -8.26
N LYS A 159 -19.12 13.80 -7.92
CA LYS A 159 -20.23 14.36 -7.13
C LYS A 159 -19.82 14.68 -5.68
N ALA A 160 -19.09 13.78 -5.02
CA ALA A 160 -18.60 13.98 -3.65
C ALA A 160 -17.56 15.12 -3.54
N LEU A 161 -16.80 15.35 -4.62
CA LEU A 161 -15.84 16.44 -4.73
C LEU A 161 -16.47 17.76 -5.22
N GLY A 162 -17.80 17.78 -5.50
CA GLY A 162 -18.50 18.98 -5.98
C GLY A 162 -18.13 19.40 -7.40
N LEU A 163 -17.59 18.49 -8.21
CA LEU A 163 -17.09 18.76 -9.56
C LEU A 163 -18.15 18.59 -10.65
N VAL A 164 -19.35 18.11 -10.31
CA VAL A 164 -20.50 18.00 -11.22
C VAL A 164 -21.60 18.96 -10.79
N ASN A 165 -21.80 20.04 -11.55
CA ASN A 165 -23.01 20.84 -11.47
C ASN A 165 -24.11 20.12 -12.25
N GLU A 166 -25.13 19.61 -11.56
CA GLU A 166 -26.35 19.04 -12.17
C GLU A 166 -27.24 20.10 -12.88
N ASN A 167 -26.73 21.32 -13.10
CA ASN A 167 -27.42 22.42 -13.78
C ASN A 167 -26.82 22.78 -15.14
N ARG A 168 -26.75 21.83 -16.06
CA ARG A 168 -26.74 22.13 -17.51
C ARG A 168 -27.92 21.43 -18.18
N ASN A 169 -29.11 21.89 -17.84
CA ASN A 169 -30.25 21.83 -18.74
C ASN A 169 -30.43 23.24 -19.32
N LEU A 170 -29.91 23.44 -20.52
CA LEU A 170 -30.40 24.37 -21.53
C LEU A 170 -30.31 23.65 -22.88
#